data_AF-A0A2A5DJ52-F1
#
_entry.id   AF-A0A2A5DJ52-F1
#
_cell.length_a   1.000
_cell.length_b   1.000
_cell.length_c   1.000
_cell.angle_alpha   90.00
_cell.angle_beta   90.00
_cell.angle_gamma   90.00
#
_symmetry.space_group_name_H-M   'P 1'
#
loop_
_entity.id
_entity.type
_entity.pdbx_description
1 polymer ?
#
loop_
_entity_poly.entity_id
_entity_poly.type
_entity_poly.pdbx_seq_one_letter_code
_entity_poly.pdbx_strand_id
1 'polypeptide(L)'
;MNHAGRSPEPLPAGASSLGLRVLLASTAALFIATLFCGWYFRDTGAEGKTLAPLPLSIWLTTLLLGGVSGTVEKGLRRARAAADGTLAQSGVQWSLALGVAFLLAQSWNWIELLRQETGEGVHPLYAFNFYLMTALHAVHIFGGLVYGVLVASAVSQGAADAIQKVQNLAHYWHFLALTWVAILINLYTTRIENPQDSFLGPLSLGIMGALLLGVLAYQVQAIVLLYKRGERAFAFFSLLLPVAFLHIWARGEELGTQKMALRWGILQALLLVAMMFCGTIYLGQFAGNYEEIQY
;
A
#
# COMPACT_ATOMS: atom_id res chain seq x y z
N MET A 1 -46.30 -13.95 -16.24
CA MET A 1 -44.99 -14.62 -16.15
C MET A 1 -44.23 -14.00 -14.98
N ASN A 2 -44.19 -14.71 -13.85
CA ASN A 2 -43.54 -14.23 -12.64
C ASN A 2 -42.03 -14.48 -12.74
N HIS A 3 -41.25 -13.42 -12.95
CA HIS A 3 -39.82 -13.43 -12.62
C HIS A 3 -39.68 -13.37 -11.09
N ALA A 4 -40.02 -14.48 -10.42
CA ALA A 4 -39.61 -14.69 -9.04
C ALA A 4 -38.07 -14.66 -9.04
N GLY A 5 -37.52 -13.60 -8.44
CA GLY A 5 -36.09 -13.38 -8.34
C GLY A 5 -35.43 -14.63 -7.77
N ARG A 6 -34.61 -15.30 -8.58
CA ARG A 6 -33.64 -16.26 -8.07
C ARG A 6 -32.82 -15.51 -7.04
N SER A 7 -32.89 -15.93 -5.79
CA SER A 7 -31.91 -15.56 -4.77
C SER A 7 -30.54 -15.79 -5.40
N PRO A 8 -29.64 -14.78 -5.45
CA PRO A 8 -28.34 -14.94 -6.06
C PRO A 8 -27.66 -16.15 -5.42
N GLU A 9 -27.17 -17.06 -6.27
CA GLU A 9 -26.47 -18.26 -5.84
C GLU A 9 -25.33 -17.84 -4.89
N PRO A 10 -25.20 -18.47 -3.71
CA PRO A 10 -24.16 -18.09 -2.77
C PRO A 10 -22.80 -18.23 -3.44
N LEU A 11 -22.01 -17.16 -3.41
CA LEU A 11 -20.69 -17.13 -4.02
C LEU A 11 -19.83 -18.30 -3.48
N PRO A 12 -18.96 -18.88 -4.32
CA PRO A 12 -18.05 -19.94 -3.88
C PRO A 12 -17.26 -19.51 -2.65
N ALA A 13 -16.97 -20.47 -1.76
CA ALA A 13 -16.16 -20.21 -0.57
C ALA A 13 -14.84 -19.53 -0.95
N GLY A 14 -14.60 -18.33 -0.40
CA GLY A 14 -13.38 -17.56 -0.66
C GLY A 14 -13.48 -16.49 -1.77
N ALA A 15 -14.56 -16.44 -2.56
CA ALA A 15 -14.72 -15.43 -3.62
C ALA A 15 -14.70 -13.99 -3.06
N SER A 16 -15.33 -13.75 -1.92
CA SER A 16 -15.32 -12.42 -1.26
C SER A 16 -13.92 -12.02 -0.78
N SER A 17 -13.14 -12.97 -0.27
CA SER A 17 -11.75 -12.77 0.15
C SER A 17 -10.84 -12.50 -1.05
N LEU A 18 -11.04 -13.21 -2.18
CA LEU A 18 -10.32 -12.95 -3.41
C LEU A 18 -10.64 -11.56 -3.98
N GLY A 19 -11.92 -11.21 -4.08
CA GLY A 19 -12.35 -9.88 -4.54
C GLY A 19 -11.74 -8.76 -3.70
N LEU A 20 -11.74 -8.91 -2.37
CA LEU A 20 -11.06 -7.97 -1.47
C LEU A 20 -9.56 -7.88 -1.77
N ARG A 21 -8.85 -9.01 -1.93
CA ARG A 21 -7.41 -8.98 -2.22
C ARG A 21 -7.08 -8.25 -3.52
N VAL A 22 -7.89 -8.43 -4.56
CA VAL A 22 -7.73 -7.71 -5.84
C VAL A 22 -7.98 -6.21 -5.65
N LEU A 23 -9.02 -5.83 -4.89
CA LEU A 23 -9.28 -4.44 -4.54
C LEU A 23 -8.10 -3.83 -3.77
N LEU A 24 -7.59 -4.52 -2.75
CA LEU A 24 -6.45 -4.05 -1.96
C LEU A 24 -5.19 -3.92 -2.82
N ALA A 25 -4.92 -4.87 -3.73
CA ALA A 25 -3.76 -4.82 -4.62
C ALA A 25 -3.84 -3.64 -5.61
N SER A 26 -5.00 -3.42 -6.24
CA SER A 26 -5.20 -2.28 -7.15
C SER A 26 -5.13 -0.94 -6.41
N THR A 27 -5.71 -0.86 -5.21
CA THR A 27 -5.63 0.31 -4.35
C THR A 27 -4.19 0.58 -3.89
N ALA A 28 -3.42 -0.46 -3.56
CA ALA A 28 -2.01 -0.34 -3.22
C ALA A 28 -1.21 0.29 -4.37
N ALA A 29 -1.43 -0.15 -5.61
CA ALA A 29 -0.78 0.41 -6.79
C ALA A 29 -1.09 1.91 -6.96
N LEU A 30 -2.34 2.32 -6.73
CA LEU A 30 -2.76 3.72 -6.75
C LEU A 30 -2.00 4.56 -5.71
N PHE A 31 -1.93 4.11 -4.45
CA PHE A 31 -1.19 4.81 -3.39
C PHE A 31 0.31 4.87 -3.70
N ILE A 32 0.91 3.74 -4.11
CA ILE A 32 2.33 3.68 -4.47
C ILE A 32 2.65 4.68 -5.59
N ALA A 33 1.87 4.69 -6.67
CA ALA A 33 2.08 5.61 -7.78
C ALA A 33 2.01 7.08 -7.33
N THR A 34 1.01 7.42 -6.52
CA THR A 34 0.82 8.80 -6.02
C THR A 34 1.95 9.20 -5.04
N LEU A 35 2.54 8.26 -4.29
CA LEU A 35 3.64 8.56 -3.35
C LEU A 35 4.90 9.03 -4.09
N PHE A 36 5.10 8.56 -5.32
CA PHE A 36 6.20 8.98 -6.19
C PHE A 36 6.00 10.38 -6.78
N CYS A 37 4.77 10.82 -7.01
CA CYS A 37 4.49 12.17 -7.50
C CYS A 37 5.07 13.25 -6.56
N GLY A 38 4.95 13.05 -5.24
CA GLY A 38 5.50 13.98 -4.26
C GLY A 38 7.01 14.16 -4.32
N TRP A 39 7.74 13.08 -4.60
CA TRP A 39 9.20 13.12 -4.79
C TRP A 39 9.58 13.78 -6.10
N TYR A 40 8.90 13.45 -7.19
CA TYR A 40 9.13 14.10 -8.48
C TYR A 40 8.94 15.61 -8.42
N PHE A 41 7.87 16.09 -7.78
CA PHE A 41 7.61 17.54 -7.64
C PHE A 41 8.52 18.24 -6.62
N ARG A 42 9.07 17.50 -5.65
CA ARG A 42 10.10 18.02 -4.76
C ARG A 42 11.38 18.32 -5.54
N ASP A 43 11.81 17.40 -6.41
CA ASP A 43 13.09 17.50 -7.13
C ASP A 43 13.03 18.45 -8.33
N THR A 44 11.82 18.72 -8.87
CA THR A 44 11.60 19.62 -10.02
C THR A 44 11.00 20.97 -9.64
N GLY A 45 10.66 21.18 -8.36
CA GLY A 45 10.03 22.39 -7.84
C GLY A 45 11.03 23.48 -7.46
N ALA A 46 10.60 24.74 -7.53
CA ALA A 46 11.42 25.91 -7.26
C ALA A 46 12.14 25.86 -5.90
N GLU A 47 13.42 26.21 -5.94
CA GLU A 47 14.37 26.19 -4.83
C GLU A 47 13.85 26.88 -3.56
N GLY A 48 14.18 26.28 -2.40
CA GLY A 48 14.63 27.09 -1.28
C GLY A 48 13.62 27.45 -0.18
N LYS A 49 12.48 26.75 -0.04
CA LYS A 49 11.69 26.86 1.20
C LYS A 49 11.47 25.51 1.87
N THR A 50 11.99 25.43 3.09
CA THR A 50 11.75 24.32 4.01
C THR A 50 10.25 24.21 4.25
N LEU A 51 9.74 22.99 4.16
CA LEU A 51 8.33 22.72 4.40
C LEU A 51 8.02 22.86 5.88
N ALA A 52 6.84 23.41 6.19
CA ALA A 52 6.34 23.48 7.55
C ALA A 52 6.49 22.11 8.27
N PRO A 53 6.92 22.12 9.54
CA PRO A 53 7.01 20.91 10.33
C PRO A 53 5.62 20.28 10.47
N LEU A 54 5.58 18.95 10.46
CA LEU A 54 4.30 18.24 10.63
C LEU A 54 3.73 18.51 12.03
N PRO A 55 2.41 18.76 12.15
CA PRO A 55 1.79 19.01 13.44
C PRO A 55 1.85 17.75 14.30
N LEU A 56 2.12 17.91 15.60
CA LEU A 56 2.22 16.78 16.55
C LEU A 56 0.93 15.94 16.61
N SER A 57 -0.22 16.53 16.26
CA SER A 57 -1.51 15.84 16.16
C SER A 57 -1.55 14.76 15.08
N ILE A 58 -0.56 14.68 14.18
CA ILE A 58 -0.44 13.55 13.24
C ILE A 58 -0.13 12.21 13.95
N TRP A 59 0.50 12.28 15.13
CA TRP A 59 0.70 11.09 15.98
C TRP A 59 -0.61 10.61 16.58
N LEU A 60 -1.51 11.53 16.95
CA LEU A 60 -2.85 11.18 17.42
C LEU A 60 -3.62 10.42 16.34
N THR A 61 -3.65 10.91 15.09
CA THR A 61 -4.30 10.19 13.98
C THR A 61 -3.68 8.82 13.74
N THR A 62 -2.37 8.69 13.92
CA THR A 62 -1.68 7.40 13.79
C THR A 62 -2.10 6.41 14.87
N LEU A 63 -2.17 6.86 16.14
CA LEU A 63 -2.63 6.04 17.26
C LEU A 63 -4.10 5.64 17.11
N LEU A 64 -4.96 6.57 16.67
CA LEU A 64 -6.37 6.30 16.40
C LEU A 64 -6.53 5.19 15.36
N LEU A 65 -5.83 5.28 14.23
CA LEU A 65 -5.90 4.27 13.17
C LEU A 65 -5.30 2.92 13.59
N GLY A 66 -4.21 2.93 14.37
CA GLY A 66 -3.72 1.72 15.03
C GLY A 66 -4.76 1.08 15.95
N GLY A 67 -5.52 1.91 16.69
CA GLY A 67 -6.65 1.49 17.52
C GLY A 67 -7.79 0.88 16.70
N VAL A 68 -8.14 1.46 15.53
CA VAL A 68 -9.13 0.89 14.61
C VAL A 68 -8.77 -0.54 14.24
N SER A 69 -7.53 -0.77 13.79
CA SER A 69 -7.01 -2.09 13.43
C SER A 69 -6.96 -3.05 14.63
N GLY A 70 -6.52 -2.58 15.80
CA GLY A 70 -6.43 -3.40 17.00
C GLY A 70 -7.78 -3.84 17.55
N THR A 71 -8.78 -2.95 17.54
CA THR A 71 -10.12 -3.22 18.09
C THR A 71 -10.89 -4.23 17.25
N VAL A 72 -10.87 -4.08 15.91
CA VAL A 72 -11.54 -5.04 15.01
C VAL A 72 -10.87 -6.41 15.03
N GLU A 73 -9.53 -6.47 15.08
CA GLU A 73 -8.77 -7.72 15.16
C GLU A 73 -9.05 -8.46 16.47
N LYS A 74 -9.09 -7.74 17.60
CA LYS A 74 -9.44 -8.31 18.91
C LYS A 74 -10.86 -8.88 18.92
N GLY A 75 -11.82 -8.17 18.30
CA GLY A 75 -13.20 -8.65 18.13
C GLY A 75 -13.26 -9.92 17.27
N LEU A 76 -12.57 -9.92 16.12
CA LEU A 76 -12.49 -11.06 15.22
C LEU A 76 -11.91 -12.31 15.90
N ARG A 77 -10.83 -12.16 16.67
CA ARG A 77 -10.21 -13.28 17.40
C ARG A 77 -11.16 -13.92 18.40
N ARG A 78 -11.89 -13.10 19.16
CA ARG A 78 -12.92 -13.58 20.10
C ARG A 78 -14.04 -14.33 19.39
N ALA A 79 -14.56 -13.76 18.30
CA ALA A 79 -15.62 -14.38 17.52
C ALA A 79 -15.20 -15.73 16.93
N ARG A 80 -13.97 -15.84 16.42
CA ARG A 80 -13.43 -17.11 15.92
C ARG A 80 -13.24 -18.14 17.02
N ALA A 81 -12.69 -17.75 18.16
CA ALA A 81 -12.43 -18.66 19.27
C ALA A 81 -13.72 -19.29 19.83
N ALA A 82 -14.82 -18.54 19.83
CA ALA A 82 -16.12 -19.02 20.29
C ALA A 82 -17.01 -19.58 19.16
N ALA A 83 -16.57 -19.53 17.91
CA ALA A 83 -17.40 -19.77 16.73
C ALA A 83 -18.72 -18.94 16.72
N ASP A 84 -18.68 -17.74 17.31
CA ASP A 84 -19.84 -16.85 17.47
C ASP A 84 -19.51 -15.45 16.94
N GLY A 85 -20.12 -15.10 15.81
CA GLY A 85 -19.92 -13.81 15.16
C GLY A 85 -20.32 -12.61 16.02
N THR A 86 -21.31 -12.76 16.92
CA THR A 86 -21.84 -11.66 17.74
C THR A 86 -20.79 -11.07 18.69
N LEU A 87 -19.80 -11.87 19.09
CA LEU A 87 -18.69 -11.42 19.93
C LEU A 87 -17.76 -10.43 19.24
N ALA A 88 -17.83 -10.30 17.91
CA ALA A 88 -17.09 -9.28 17.17
C ALA A 88 -17.73 -7.87 17.27
N GLN A 89 -19.00 -7.77 17.70
CA GLN A 89 -19.78 -6.53 17.62
C GLN A 89 -19.10 -5.36 18.29
N SER A 90 -18.62 -5.55 19.52
CA SER A 90 -17.91 -4.50 20.26
C SER A 90 -16.64 -4.02 19.54
N GLY A 91 -15.88 -4.94 18.95
CA GLY A 91 -14.67 -4.61 18.18
C GLY A 91 -14.97 -3.80 16.92
N VAL A 92 -16.07 -4.13 16.22
CA VAL A 92 -16.54 -3.38 15.05
C VAL A 92 -17.06 -1.99 15.44
N GLN A 93 -17.81 -1.87 16.54
CA GLN A 93 -18.32 -0.57 17.00
C GLN A 93 -17.19 0.37 17.44
N TRP A 94 -16.20 -0.15 18.15
CA TRP A 94 -15.02 0.64 18.52
C TRP A 94 -14.20 1.06 17.30
N SER A 95 -14.04 0.19 16.29
CA SER A 95 -13.31 0.54 15.08
C SER A 95 -14.02 1.65 14.29
N LEU A 96 -15.37 1.65 14.25
CA LEU A 96 -16.16 2.74 13.68
C LEU A 96 -15.97 4.06 14.43
N ALA A 97 -16.08 4.04 15.77
CA ALA A 97 -15.92 5.25 16.59
C ALA A 97 -14.51 5.86 16.43
N LEU A 98 -13.47 5.03 16.44
CA LEU A 98 -12.09 5.46 16.24
C LEU A 98 -11.84 5.95 14.80
N GLY A 99 -12.47 5.35 13.80
CA GLY A 99 -12.37 5.81 12.40
C GLY A 99 -13.03 7.17 12.18
N VAL A 100 -14.17 7.46 12.84
CA VAL A 100 -14.77 8.80 12.84
C VAL A 100 -13.85 9.79 13.54
N ALA A 101 -13.31 9.43 14.72
CA ALA A 101 -12.34 10.26 15.43
C ALA A 101 -11.10 10.57 14.57
N PHE A 102 -10.61 9.60 13.80
CA PHE A 102 -9.52 9.79 12.84
C PHE A 102 -9.86 10.86 11.80
N LEU A 103 -11.04 10.79 11.17
CA LEU A 103 -11.44 11.78 10.15
C LEU A 103 -11.56 13.20 10.73
N LEU A 104 -12.07 13.34 11.96
CA LEU A 104 -12.16 14.63 12.65
C LEU A 104 -10.76 15.18 12.97
N ALA A 105 -9.88 14.36 13.54
CA ALA A 105 -8.52 14.75 13.86
C ALA A 105 -7.71 15.06 12.58
N GLN A 106 -7.93 14.32 11.50
CA GLN A 106 -7.27 14.57 10.22
C GLN A 106 -7.76 15.86 9.55
N SER A 107 -9.06 16.17 9.67
CA SER A 107 -9.59 17.46 9.20
C SER A 107 -8.98 18.62 9.96
N TRP A 108 -8.76 18.46 11.28
CA TRP A 108 -8.04 19.45 12.08
C TRP A 108 -6.60 19.63 11.63
N ASN A 109 -5.88 18.53 11.34
CA ASN A 109 -4.51 18.58 10.79
C ASN A 109 -4.46 19.36 9.47
N TRP A 110 -5.44 19.18 8.58
CA TRP A 110 -5.50 19.94 7.33
C TRP A 110 -5.67 21.44 7.58
N ILE A 111 -6.58 21.83 8.48
CA ILE A 111 -6.80 23.25 8.80
C ILE A 111 -5.54 23.89 9.37
N GLU A 112 -4.86 23.19 10.28
CA GLU A 112 -3.62 23.68 10.90
C GLU A 112 -2.50 23.83 9.86
N LEU A 113 -2.29 22.82 9.01
CA LEU A 113 -1.28 22.88 7.95
C LEU A 113 -1.59 23.96 6.90
N LEU A 114 -2.84 24.10 6.46
CA LEU A 114 -3.25 25.16 5.53
C LEU A 114 -2.90 26.57 6.07
N ARG A 115 -3.08 26.79 7.38
CA ARG A 115 -2.74 28.07 8.02
C ARG A 115 -1.23 28.33 8.06
N GLN A 116 -0.42 27.30 8.26
CA GLN A 116 1.03 27.41 8.28
C GLN A 116 1.57 27.61 6.84
N GLU A 117 1.10 26.82 5.88
CA GLU A 117 1.59 26.82 4.50
C GLU A 117 1.22 28.09 3.71
N THR A 118 0.07 28.71 4.02
CA THR A 118 -0.33 30.01 3.44
C THR A 118 0.58 31.16 3.89
N GLY A 119 1.24 31.05 5.04
CA GLY A 119 2.21 32.04 5.53
C GLY A 119 3.62 31.85 4.97
N GLU A 120 4.01 30.63 4.62
CA GLU A 120 5.39 30.29 4.23
C GLU A 120 5.62 30.33 2.71
N GLY A 121 4.57 30.27 1.90
CA GLY A 121 4.69 30.29 0.42
C GLY A 121 5.19 28.96 -0.14
N VAL A 122 4.51 27.88 0.22
CA VAL A 122 4.79 26.51 -0.24
C VAL A 122 4.45 26.32 -1.72
N HIS A 123 5.27 25.54 -2.43
CA HIS A 123 5.02 25.21 -3.84
C HIS A 123 3.65 24.52 -4.02
N PRO A 124 2.75 25.04 -4.86
CA PRO A 124 1.37 24.53 -4.98
C PRO A 124 1.29 23.03 -5.33
N LEU A 125 2.23 22.51 -6.13
CA LEU A 125 2.23 21.08 -6.51
C LEU A 125 2.65 20.16 -5.35
N TYR A 126 3.52 20.64 -4.44
CA TYR A 126 3.90 19.87 -3.26
C TYR A 126 2.72 19.77 -2.29
N ALA A 127 2.11 20.92 -1.97
CA ALA A 127 0.91 21.00 -1.15
C ALA A 127 -0.21 20.13 -1.75
N PHE A 128 -0.45 20.24 -3.06
CA PHE A 128 -1.40 19.41 -3.77
C PHE A 128 -1.15 17.90 -3.57
N ASN A 129 0.09 17.43 -3.68
CA ASN A 129 0.39 16.01 -3.46
C ASN A 129 0.10 15.56 -2.02
N PHE A 130 0.46 16.37 -1.01
CA PHE A 130 0.13 16.08 0.39
C PHE A 130 -1.38 15.98 0.62
N TYR A 131 -2.14 16.98 0.18
CA TYR A 131 -3.59 17.01 0.36
C TYR A 131 -4.28 15.94 -0.47
N LEU A 132 -3.84 15.68 -1.70
CA LEU A 132 -4.38 14.61 -2.54
C LEU A 132 -4.18 13.25 -1.89
N MET A 133 -2.97 12.96 -1.43
CA MET A 133 -2.62 11.67 -0.80
C MET A 133 -3.45 11.42 0.47
N THR A 134 -3.49 12.41 1.36
CA THR A 134 -4.20 12.29 2.63
C THR A 134 -5.71 12.33 2.44
N ALA A 135 -6.23 13.07 1.46
CA ALA A 135 -7.66 13.08 1.11
C ALA A 135 -8.09 11.75 0.48
N LEU A 136 -7.28 11.19 -0.43
CA LEU A 136 -7.54 9.87 -1.00
C LEU A 136 -7.61 8.81 0.11
N HIS A 137 -6.69 8.86 1.07
CA HIS A 137 -6.74 7.98 2.25
C HIS A 137 -8.02 8.19 3.08
N ALA A 138 -8.40 9.44 3.35
CA ALA A 138 -9.63 9.76 4.07
C ALA A 138 -10.89 9.24 3.37
N VAL A 139 -10.96 9.29 2.03
CA VAL A 139 -12.05 8.69 1.24
C VAL A 139 -12.11 7.17 1.45
N HIS A 140 -10.97 6.48 1.50
CA HIS A 140 -10.95 5.04 1.76
C HIS A 140 -11.32 4.70 3.22
N ILE A 141 -10.91 5.53 4.18
CA ILE A 141 -11.37 5.42 5.58
C ILE A 141 -12.88 5.56 5.64
N PHE A 142 -13.46 6.54 4.93
CA PHE A 142 -14.91 6.70 4.84
C PHE A 142 -15.59 5.47 4.22
N GLY A 143 -15.05 4.92 3.13
CA GLY A 143 -15.52 3.64 2.57
C GLY A 143 -15.46 2.49 3.57
N GLY A 144 -14.39 2.42 4.38
CA GLY A 144 -14.23 1.47 5.48
C GLY A 144 -15.26 1.65 6.59
N LEU A 145 -15.64 2.89 6.91
CA LEU A 145 -16.71 3.19 7.87
C LEU A 145 -18.07 2.72 7.34
N VAL A 146 -18.40 3.03 6.09
CA VAL A 146 -19.65 2.58 5.45
C VAL A 146 -19.74 1.07 5.46
N TYR A 147 -18.68 0.38 5.01
CA TYR A 147 -18.64 -1.08 5.06
C TYR A 147 -18.71 -1.60 6.50
N GLY A 148 -18.02 -0.96 7.45
CA GLY A 148 -18.06 -1.32 8.87
C GLY A 148 -19.46 -1.23 9.49
N VAL A 149 -20.28 -0.24 9.11
CA VAL A 149 -21.69 -0.14 9.53
C VAL A 149 -22.50 -1.32 9.00
N LEU A 150 -22.31 -1.70 7.73
CA LEU A 150 -22.96 -2.89 7.15
C LEU A 150 -22.54 -4.17 7.88
N VAL A 151 -21.26 -4.31 8.22
CA VAL A 151 -20.75 -5.44 9.01
C VAL A 151 -21.32 -5.46 10.41
N ALA A 152 -21.38 -4.32 11.11
CA ALA A 152 -21.96 -4.21 12.45
C ALA A 152 -23.45 -4.60 12.45
N SER A 153 -24.18 -4.22 11.40
CA SER A 153 -25.57 -4.61 11.21
C SER A 153 -25.70 -6.13 11.00
N ALA A 154 -24.89 -6.70 10.10
CA ALA A 154 -24.90 -8.15 9.84
C ALA A 154 -24.54 -8.98 11.08
N VAL A 155 -23.57 -8.52 11.88
CA VAL A 155 -23.18 -9.16 13.14
C VAL A 155 -24.33 -9.08 14.16
N SER A 156 -24.99 -7.92 14.30
CA SER A 156 -26.13 -7.76 15.22
C SER A 156 -27.34 -8.63 14.86
N GLN A 157 -27.52 -8.94 13.57
CA GLN A 157 -28.57 -9.81 13.06
C GLN A 157 -28.20 -11.30 13.10
N GLY A 158 -26.99 -11.65 13.55
CA GLY A 158 -26.54 -13.05 13.61
C GLY A 158 -26.32 -13.68 12.23
N ALA A 159 -25.89 -12.91 11.23
CA ALA A 159 -25.65 -13.42 9.88
C ALA A 159 -24.67 -14.61 9.88
N ALA A 160 -24.97 -15.65 9.10
CA ALA A 160 -24.17 -16.87 9.04
C ALA A 160 -22.72 -16.61 8.57
N ASP A 161 -22.49 -15.59 7.76
CA ASP A 161 -21.17 -15.18 7.26
C ASP A 161 -20.54 -14.02 8.07
N ALA A 162 -21.07 -13.69 9.25
CA ALA A 162 -20.60 -12.57 10.08
C ALA A 162 -19.07 -12.60 10.33
N ILE A 163 -18.51 -13.77 10.68
CA ILE A 163 -17.07 -13.92 10.92
C ILE A 163 -16.26 -13.60 9.66
N GLN A 164 -16.72 -14.02 8.48
CA GLN A 164 -16.04 -13.74 7.20
C GLN A 164 -16.13 -12.25 6.84
N LYS A 165 -17.29 -11.62 7.08
CA LYS A 165 -17.47 -10.17 6.87
C LYS A 165 -16.54 -9.35 7.77
N VAL A 166 -16.45 -9.70 9.06
CA VAL A 166 -15.55 -9.06 10.02
C VAL A 166 -14.09 -9.29 9.64
N GLN A 167 -13.73 -10.48 9.17
CA GLN A 167 -12.38 -10.75 8.67
C GLN A 167 -12.01 -9.84 7.48
N ASN A 168 -12.92 -9.69 6.53
CA ASN A 168 -12.71 -8.81 5.38
C ASN A 168 -12.56 -7.35 5.83
N LEU A 169 -13.37 -6.91 6.80
CA LEU A 169 -13.27 -5.58 7.40
C LEU A 169 -11.92 -5.38 8.10
N ALA A 170 -11.46 -6.37 8.87
CA ALA A 170 -10.17 -6.32 9.56
C ALA A 170 -9.01 -6.20 8.56
N HIS A 171 -8.99 -7.02 7.51
CA HIS A 171 -7.98 -6.91 6.45
C HIS A 171 -7.98 -5.53 5.77
N TYR A 172 -9.16 -4.95 5.54
CA TYR A 172 -9.28 -3.61 4.96
C TYR A 172 -8.72 -2.53 5.90
N TRP A 173 -9.03 -2.58 7.20
CA TRP A 173 -8.46 -1.65 8.19
C TRP A 173 -6.95 -1.79 8.34
N HIS A 174 -6.43 -3.02 8.39
CA HIS A 174 -4.98 -3.28 8.42
C HIS A 174 -4.27 -2.70 7.20
N PHE A 175 -4.86 -2.84 6.01
CA PHE A 175 -4.35 -2.22 4.81
C PHE A 175 -4.31 -0.69 4.94
N LEU A 176 -5.40 -0.05 5.37
CA LEU A 176 -5.43 1.42 5.52
C LEU A 176 -4.46 1.92 6.58
N ALA A 177 -4.23 1.17 7.67
CA ALA A 177 -3.22 1.49 8.66
C ALA A 177 -1.80 1.40 8.08
N LEU A 178 -1.50 0.35 7.30
CA LEU A 178 -0.21 0.20 6.62
C LEU A 178 0.00 1.34 5.60
N THR A 179 -1.02 1.66 4.81
CA THR A 179 -0.99 2.78 3.86
C THR A 179 -0.73 4.10 4.57
N TRP A 180 -1.36 4.35 5.73
CA TRP A 180 -1.13 5.56 6.51
C TRP A 180 0.34 5.67 6.99
N VAL A 181 0.91 4.56 7.47
CA VAL A 181 2.34 4.54 7.85
C VAL A 181 3.23 4.82 6.64
N ALA A 182 2.93 4.26 5.47
CA ALA A 182 3.67 4.56 4.24
C ALA A 182 3.56 6.05 3.83
N ILE A 183 2.37 6.64 3.97
CA ILE A 183 2.16 8.08 3.78
C ILE A 183 3.02 8.87 4.76
N LEU A 184 2.98 8.58 6.06
CA LEU A 184 3.79 9.29 7.06
C LEU A 184 5.28 9.22 6.73
N ILE A 185 5.80 8.03 6.43
CA ILE A 185 7.19 7.86 6.02
C ILE A 185 7.50 8.77 4.82
N ASN A 186 6.66 8.77 3.80
CA ASN A 186 6.83 9.65 2.63
C ASN A 186 6.80 11.14 3.01
N LEU A 187 5.93 11.56 3.92
CA LEU A 187 5.83 12.95 4.36
C LEU A 187 7.02 13.41 5.19
N TYR A 188 7.56 12.55 6.04
CA TYR A 188 8.79 12.85 6.78
C TYR A 188 10.01 12.87 5.86
N THR A 189 10.12 11.89 4.96
CA THR A 189 11.28 11.74 4.07
C THR A 189 11.35 12.85 3.02
N THR A 190 10.21 13.29 2.47
CA THR A 190 10.15 14.43 1.53
C THR A 190 10.46 15.78 2.18
N ARG A 191 10.53 15.87 3.52
CA ARG A 191 10.91 17.10 4.25
C ARG A 191 12.40 17.17 4.58
N ILE A 192 13.18 16.11 4.32
CA ILE A 192 14.63 16.11 4.55
C ILE A 192 15.28 16.91 3.43
N GLU A 193 16.11 17.91 3.75
CA GLU A 193 16.75 18.78 2.76
C GLU A 193 17.68 18.00 1.82
N ASN A 194 18.57 17.15 2.34
CA ASN A 194 19.49 16.31 1.57
C ASN A 194 19.28 14.82 1.89
N PRO A 195 18.30 14.15 1.27
CA PRO A 195 17.98 12.74 1.55
C PRO A 195 19.15 11.77 1.28
N GLN A 196 19.97 12.06 0.28
CA GLN A 196 21.14 11.26 -0.11
C GLN A 196 22.25 11.24 0.95
N ASP A 197 22.42 12.35 1.67
CA ASP A 197 23.42 12.49 2.74
C ASP A 197 22.90 11.96 4.09
N SER A 198 21.58 11.73 4.17
CA SER A 198 20.95 11.08 5.31
C SER A 198 21.13 9.56 5.27
N PHE A 199 20.72 8.87 6.33
CA PHE A 199 20.69 7.41 6.37
C PHE A 199 19.85 6.77 5.25
N LEU A 200 18.94 7.54 4.61
CA LEU A 200 18.04 7.04 3.56
C LEU A 200 18.76 6.69 2.27
N GLY A 201 19.81 7.43 1.88
CA GLY A 201 20.59 7.16 0.68
C GLY A 201 21.18 5.73 0.66
N PRO A 202 22.12 5.41 1.58
CA PRO A 202 22.71 4.08 1.63
C PRO A 202 21.67 2.98 1.90
N LEU A 203 20.63 3.27 2.67
CA LEU A 203 19.54 2.33 2.92
C LEU A 203 18.75 2.00 1.65
N SER A 204 18.36 3.00 0.85
CA SER A 204 17.59 2.77 -0.38
C SER A 204 18.42 2.00 -1.41
N LEU A 205 19.71 2.34 -1.54
CA LEU A 205 20.63 1.63 -2.42
C LEU A 205 20.84 0.17 -1.98
N GLY A 206 21.00 -0.06 -0.68
CA GLY A 206 21.13 -1.40 -0.10
C GLY A 206 19.88 -2.26 -0.31
N ILE A 207 18.69 -1.70 -0.07
CA ILE A 207 17.41 -2.40 -0.32
C ILE A 207 17.25 -2.71 -1.81
N MET A 208 17.48 -1.74 -2.70
CA MET A 208 17.40 -1.95 -4.14
C MET A 208 18.37 -3.05 -4.60
N GLY A 209 19.62 -3.00 -4.13
CA GLY A 209 20.65 -4.00 -4.44
C GLY A 209 20.27 -5.40 -3.94
N ALA A 210 19.77 -5.52 -2.72
CA ALA A 210 19.32 -6.80 -2.16
C ALA A 210 18.13 -7.39 -2.94
N LEU A 211 17.17 -6.56 -3.33
CA LEU A 211 16.03 -6.98 -4.16
C LEU A 211 16.48 -7.41 -5.55
N LEU A 212 17.42 -6.68 -6.16
CA LEU A 212 18.00 -7.02 -7.46
C LEU A 212 18.70 -8.38 -7.41
N LEU A 213 19.53 -8.62 -6.38
CA LEU A 213 20.19 -9.91 -6.18
C LEU A 213 19.19 -11.05 -6.01
N GLY A 214 18.10 -10.83 -5.27
CA GLY A 214 17.04 -11.84 -5.12
C GLY A 214 16.31 -12.12 -6.43
N VAL A 215 16.02 -11.10 -7.25
CA VAL A 215 15.41 -11.26 -8.58
C VAL A 215 16.32 -12.06 -9.50
N LEU A 216 17.62 -11.72 -9.51
CA LEU A 216 18.63 -12.45 -10.28
C LEU A 216 18.80 -13.88 -9.79
N ALA A 217 18.70 -14.14 -8.47
CA ALA A 217 18.74 -15.49 -7.94
C ALA A 217 17.57 -16.36 -8.44
N TYR A 218 16.35 -15.80 -8.50
CA TYR A 218 15.21 -16.50 -9.11
C TYR A 218 15.41 -16.73 -10.61
N GLN A 219 16.00 -15.76 -11.31
CA GLN A 219 16.34 -15.91 -12.72
C GLN A 219 17.34 -17.06 -12.94
N VAL A 220 18.40 -17.14 -12.14
CA VAL A 220 19.38 -18.25 -12.20
C VAL A 220 18.71 -19.58 -11.88
N GLN A 221 17.84 -19.64 -10.86
CA GLN A 221 17.08 -20.86 -10.53
C GLN A 221 16.22 -21.33 -11.71
N ALA A 222 15.55 -20.40 -12.40
CA ALA A 222 14.77 -20.70 -13.61
C ALA A 222 15.64 -21.26 -14.74
N ILE A 223 16.78 -20.63 -15.02
CA ILE A 223 17.74 -21.10 -16.05
C ILE A 223 18.25 -22.50 -15.72
N VAL A 224 18.66 -22.74 -14.47
CA VAL A 224 19.16 -24.05 -14.02
C VAL A 224 18.08 -25.13 -14.13
N LEU A 225 16.83 -24.81 -13.78
CA LEU A 225 15.69 -25.72 -13.92
C LEU A 225 15.50 -26.15 -15.38
N LEU A 226 15.46 -25.18 -16.31
CA LEU A 226 15.28 -25.43 -17.74
C LEU A 226 16.46 -26.23 -18.32
N TYR A 227 17.69 -25.88 -17.93
CA TYR A 227 18.88 -26.59 -18.36
C TYR A 227 18.89 -28.05 -17.90
N LYS A 228 18.53 -28.32 -16.63
CA LYS A 228 18.43 -29.69 -16.08
C LYS A 228 17.36 -30.55 -16.77
N ARG A 229 16.34 -29.93 -17.37
CA ARG A 229 15.30 -30.62 -18.15
C ARG A 229 15.67 -30.81 -19.63
N GLY A 230 16.86 -30.39 -20.06
CA GLY A 230 17.31 -30.52 -21.45
C GLY A 230 16.82 -29.40 -22.38
N GLU A 231 16.09 -28.42 -21.86
CA GLU A 231 15.52 -27.30 -22.62
C GLU A 231 16.54 -26.18 -22.86
N ARG A 232 17.65 -26.49 -23.54
CA ARG A 232 18.82 -25.60 -23.66
C ARG A 232 18.53 -24.27 -24.37
N ALA A 233 17.70 -24.29 -25.41
CA ALA A 233 17.30 -23.07 -26.13
C ALA A 233 16.51 -22.11 -25.22
N PHE A 234 15.56 -22.63 -24.44
CA PHE A 234 14.77 -21.83 -23.50
C PHE A 234 15.60 -21.33 -22.32
N ALA A 235 16.56 -22.13 -21.83
CA ALA A 235 17.52 -21.69 -20.82
C ALA A 235 18.36 -20.50 -21.32
N PHE A 236 18.78 -20.50 -22.59
CA PHE A 236 19.51 -19.39 -23.20
C PHE A 236 18.66 -18.11 -23.31
N PHE A 237 17.43 -18.21 -23.84
CA PHE A 237 16.54 -17.04 -23.93
C PHE A 237 16.13 -16.50 -22.56
N SER A 238 16.17 -17.33 -21.51
CA SER A 238 15.92 -16.93 -20.12
C SER A 238 17.03 -16.06 -19.51
N LEU A 239 18.10 -15.75 -20.26
CA LEU A 239 19.00 -14.64 -19.91
C LEU A 239 18.27 -13.28 -19.94
N LEU A 240 17.19 -13.16 -20.72
CA LEU A 240 16.28 -12.02 -20.66
C LEU A 240 15.26 -12.23 -19.53
N LEU A 241 15.30 -11.34 -18.54
CA LEU A 241 14.47 -11.43 -17.34
C LEU A 241 12.96 -11.59 -17.64
N PRO A 242 12.34 -10.81 -18.54
CA PRO A 242 10.91 -10.96 -18.84
C PRO A 242 10.58 -12.31 -19.47
N VAL A 243 11.47 -12.83 -20.32
CA VAL A 243 11.29 -14.11 -21.00
C VAL A 243 11.35 -15.25 -20.00
N ALA A 244 12.33 -15.22 -19.10
CA ALA A 244 12.49 -16.22 -18.05
C ALA A 244 11.25 -16.28 -17.15
N PHE A 245 10.75 -15.12 -16.72
CA PHE A 245 9.56 -15.03 -15.88
C PHE A 245 8.32 -15.57 -16.60
N LEU A 246 8.03 -15.09 -17.81
CA LEU A 246 6.85 -15.50 -18.57
C LEU A 246 6.84 -17.01 -18.85
N HIS A 247 8.00 -17.59 -19.17
CA HIS A 247 8.12 -19.02 -19.45
C HIS A 247 7.84 -19.88 -18.20
N ILE A 248 8.44 -19.50 -17.07
CA ILE A 248 8.23 -20.18 -15.78
C ILE A 248 6.79 -20.02 -15.29
N TRP A 249 6.19 -18.86 -15.51
CA TRP A 249 4.81 -18.57 -15.12
C TRP A 249 3.80 -19.35 -15.98
N ALA A 250 3.92 -19.26 -17.30
CA ALA A 250 3.01 -19.91 -18.26
C ALA A 250 2.99 -21.43 -18.09
N ARG A 251 4.13 -22.03 -17.74
CA ARG A 251 4.27 -23.48 -17.48
C ARG A 251 4.29 -23.80 -15.98
N GLY A 252 3.75 -22.93 -15.14
CA GLY A 252 3.81 -23.05 -13.70
C GLY A 252 3.25 -24.37 -13.17
N GLU A 253 2.17 -24.87 -13.77
CA GLU A 253 1.55 -26.16 -13.43
C GLU A 253 2.41 -27.36 -13.86
N GLU A 254 2.87 -27.35 -15.11
CA GLU A 254 3.72 -28.40 -15.67
C GLU A 254 5.08 -28.52 -14.94
N LEU A 255 5.64 -27.38 -14.54
CA LEU A 255 6.94 -27.29 -13.87
C LEU A 255 6.85 -27.38 -12.34
N GLY A 256 5.65 -27.27 -11.76
CA GLY A 256 5.45 -27.18 -10.31
C GLY A 256 6.03 -25.89 -9.69
N THR A 257 6.22 -24.83 -10.50
CA THR A 257 6.92 -23.60 -10.13
C THR A 257 6.00 -22.47 -9.70
N GLN A 258 4.68 -22.68 -9.57
CA GLN A 258 3.69 -21.64 -9.25
C GLN A 258 4.09 -20.74 -8.06
N LYS A 259 4.54 -21.35 -6.94
CA LYS A 259 4.98 -20.60 -5.75
C LYS A 259 6.26 -19.81 -6.00
N MET A 260 7.19 -20.36 -6.78
CA MET A 260 8.43 -19.69 -7.16
C MET A 260 8.12 -18.49 -8.04
N ALA A 261 7.29 -18.68 -9.08
CA ALA A 261 6.89 -17.63 -10.01
C ALA A 261 6.15 -16.50 -9.29
N LEU A 262 5.25 -16.82 -8.35
CA LEU A 262 4.56 -15.81 -7.53
C LEU A 262 5.54 -15.00 -6.65
N ARG A 263 6.45 -15.67 -5.94
CA ARG A 263 7.46 -14.99 -5.10
C ARG A 263 8.38 -14.11 -5.93
N TRP A 264 8.79 -14.59 -7.10
CA TRP A 264 9.61 -13.84 -8.04
C TRP A 264 8.88 -12.60 -8.54
N GLY A 265 7.61 -12.72 -8.94
CA GLY A 265 6.80 -11.58 -9.39
C GLY A 265 6.62 -10.51 -8.30
N ILE A 266 6.38 -10.93 -7.05
CA ILE A 266 6.31 -10.00 -5.90
C ILE A 266 7.65 -9.29 -5.71
N LEU A 267 8.77 -10.03 -5.74
CA LEU A 267 10.09 -9.46 -5.57
C LEU A 267 10.45 -8.48 -6.69
N GLN A 268 10.06 -8.79 -7.93
CA GLN A 268 10.21 -7.90 -9.09
C GLN A 268 9.41 -6.61 -8.91
N ALA A 269 8.15 -6.70 -8.46
CA ALA A 269 7.34 -5.51 -8.20
C ALA A 269 7.96 -4.63 -7.11
N LEU A 270 8.45 -5.23 -6.02
CA LEU A 270 9.16 -4.51 -4.95
C LEU A 270 10.47 -3.87 -5.47
N LEU A 271 11.22 -4.56 -6.33
CA LEU A 271 12.42 -4.02 -6.97
C LEU A 271 12.10 -2.76 -7.78
N LEU A 272 11.03 -2.79 -8.60
CA LEU A 272 10.63 -1.62 -9.40
C LEU A 272 10.30 -0.41 -8.51
N VAL A 273 9.56 -0.62 -7.42
CA VAL A 273 9.27 0.42 -6.42
C VAL A 273 10.55 0.94 -5.77
N ALA A 274 11.46 0.05 -5.36
CA ALA A 274 12.75 0.43 -4.77
C ALA A 274 13.65 1.19 -5.74
N MET A 275 13.66 0.81 -7.02
CA MET A 275 14.40 1.51 -8.08
C MET A 275 13.85 2.93 -8.30
N MET A 276 12.52 3.09 -8.32
CA MET A 276 11.91 4.42 -8.42
C MET A 276 12.30 5.31 -7.23
N PHE A 277 12.24 4.77 -6.01
CA PHE A 277 12.57 5.52 -4.79
C PHE A 277 14.06 5.87 -4.68
N CYS A 278 14.93 4.92 -5.01
CA CYS A 278 16.37 5.16 -5.09
C CYS A 278 16.69 6.17 -6.19
N GLY A 279 16.03 6.05 -7.35
CA GLY A 279 16.15 7.00 -8.45
C GLY A 279 15.79 8.42 -8.02
N THR A 280 14.68 8.63 -7.31
CA THR A 280 14.31 9.97 -6.82
C THR A 280 15.35 10.55 -5.84
N ILE A 281 15.87 9.74 -4.90
CA ILE A 281 16.87 10.22 -3.94
C ILE A 281 18.17 10.68 -4.62
N TYR A 282 18.64 9.96 -5.64
CA TYR A 282 19.95 10.18 -6.24
C TYR A 282 19.91 10.98 -7.56
N LEU A 283 18.83 10.91 -8.33
CA LEU A 283 18.71 11.59 -9.62
C LEU A 283 18.10 12.99 -9.53
N GLY A 284 17.41 13.34 -8.44
CA GLY A 284 16.84 14.67 -8.24
C GLY A 284 17.87 15.80 -8.38
N GLN A 285 19.14 15.56 -8.03
CA GLN A 285 20.22 16.52 -8.20
C GLN A 285 20.70 16.70 -9.66
N PHE A 286 20.51 15.71 -10.54
CA PHE A 286 20.94 15.89 -11.93
C PHE A 286 20.14 17.00 -12.60
N ALA A 287 18.84 17.13 -12.31
CA ALA A 287 17.99 18.19 -12.85
C ALA A 287 18.42 19.60 -12.41
N GLY A 288 18.75 19.78 -11.12
CA GLY A 288 19.22 21.07 -10.59
C GLY A 288 20.60 21.51 -11.12
N ASN A 289 21.52 20.55 -11.31
CA ASN A 289 22.85 20.86 -11.84
C ASN A 289 22.87 21.19 -13.35
N TYR A 290 21.78 20.96 -14.10
CA TYR A 290 21.75 21.38 -15.51
C TYR A 290 21.65 22.91 -15.68
N GLU A 291 21.17 23.66 -14.68
CA GLU A 291 21.15 25.13 -14.73
C GLU A 291 22.54 25.73 -14.45
N GLU A 292 23.41 25.06 -13.69
CA GLU A 292 24.81 25.46 -13.49
C GLU A 292 25.72 25.15 -14.70
N ILE A 293 25.28 24.29 -15.61
CA ILE A 293 25.99 23.94 -16.85
C ILE A 293 25.39 24.75 -18.02
N GLN A 294 25.40 26.07 -17.90
CA GLN A 294 25.22 26.99 -19.03
C GLN A 294 26.61 27.54 -19.39
N TYR A 295 27.08 27.18 -20.60
CA TYR A 295 28.33 27.66 -21.21
C TYR A 295 28.33 29.16 -21.47
#